data_AF-A0A0C2ZD36-F1
#
_entry.id   AF-A0A0C2ZD36-F1
#
_cell.length_a   1.000
_cell.length_b   1.000
_cell.length_c   1.000
_cell.angle_alpha   90.00
_cell.angle_beta   90.00
_cell.angle_gamma   90.00
#
_symmetry.space_group_name_H-M   'P 1'
#
loop_
_entity.id
_entity.type
_entity.pdbx_description
1 polymer ?
#
loop_
_entity_poly.entity_id
_entity_poly.type
_entity_poly.pdbx_seq_one_letter_code
_entity_poly.pdbx_strand_id
1 'polypeptide(L)'
;MKNIIIIIALLIGAYFLVTKVVDTTEKLEDNNDMHTNYYKKKVEDKDKRYHKEDSIGQTVFNGVGLSLEEKKDIWSRSPLKDEMISKFPKFDMMYMFTRNRIEDSDLRRVVDRVIKGVETKFLSGSVDANEAKYQLGLME
;
A
#
# COMPACT_ATOMS: atom_id res chain seq x y z
N MET A 1 50.58 -27.57 -9.23
CA MET A 1 49.59 -27.25 -10.29
C MET A 1 48.13 -27.39 -9.84
N LYS A 2 47.73 -28.45 -9.11
CA LYS A 2 46.35 -28.63 -8.59
C LYS A 2 45.84 -27.46 -7.73
N ASN A 3 46.68 -26.86 -6.89
CA ASN A 3 46.26 -25.76 -5.99
C ASN A 3 46.03 -24.44 -6.73
N ILE A 4 46.69 -24.22 -7.88
CA ILE A 4 46.52 -23.01 -8.69
C ILE A 4 45.16 -23.03 -9.41
N ILE A 5 44.72 -24.21 -9.87
CA ILE A 5 43.41 -24.38 -10.54
C ILE A 5 42.26 -24.07 -9.57
N ILE A 6 42.39 -24.47 -8.29
CA ILE A 6 41.37 -24.20 -7.26
C ILE A 6 41.29 -22.69 -6.95
N ILE A 7 42.42 -22.00 -6.90
CA ILE A 7 42.46 -20.54 -6.64
C ILE A 7 41.85 -19.77 -7.82
N ILE A 8 42.13 -20.17 -9.06
CA ILE A 8 41.54 -19.56 -10.25
C ILE A 8 40.02 -19.80 -10.30
N ALA A 9 39.55 -21.00 -9.95
CA ALA A 9 38.12 -21.29 -9.86
C ALA A 9 37.39 -20.46 -8.79
N LEU A 10 38.04 -20.23 -7.64
CA LEU A 10 37.52 -19.36 -6.58
C LEU A 10 37.43 -17.89 -7.02
N LEU A 11 38.43 -17.39 -7.75
CA LEU A 11 38.43 -16.01 -8.26
C LEU A 11 37.36 -15.79 -9.35
N ILE A 12 37.15 -16.76 -10.24
CA ILE A 12 36.08 -16.71 -11.26
C ILE A 12 34.69 -16.78 -10.60
N GLY A 13 34.53 -17.63 -9.59
CA GLY A 13 33.28 -17.72 -8.82
C GLY A 13 32.95 -16.44 -8.05
N ALA A 14 33.97 -15.82 -7.43
CA ALA A 14 33.83 -14.54 -6.75
C ALA A 14 33.50 -13.39 -7.72
N TYR A 15 34.11 -13.36 -8.91
CA TYR A 15 33.77 -12.39 -9.95
C TYR A 15 32.29 -12.50 -10.38
N PHE A 16 31.78 -13.71 -10.59
CA PHE A 16 30.36 -13.94 -10.90
C PHE A 16 29.41 -13.51 -9.78
N LEU A 17 29.82 -13.62 -8.52
CA LEU A 17 29.03 -13.16 -7.38
C LEU A 17 29.00 -11.63 -7.27
N VAL A 18 30.12 -10.95 -7.52
CA VAL A 18 30.17 -9.48 -7.50
C VAL A 18 29.39 -8.88 -8.66
N THR A 19 29.49 -9.44 -9.89
CA THR A 19 28.68 -8.96 -11.02
C THR A 19 27.19 -9.20 -10.81
N LYS A 20 26.78 -10.33 -10.21
CA LYS A 20 25.37 -10.57 -9.83
C LYS A 20 24.83 -9.57 -8.79
N VAL A 21 25.69 -9.13 -7.85
CA VAL A 21 25.31 -8.14 -6.83
C VAL A 21 25.22 -6.73 -7.45
N VAL A 22 26.06 -6.40 -8.44
CA VAL A 22 26.01 -5.12 -9.16
C VAL A 22 24.87 -5.08 -10.19
N ASP A 23 24.56 -6.19 -10.87
CA ASP A 23 23.38 -6.30 -11.75
C ASP A 23 22.05 -6.19 -10.98
N THR A 24 22.06 -6.41 -9.67
CA THR A 24 20.88 -6.18 -8.80
C THR A 24 20.65 -4.69 -8.52
N THR A 25 21.56 -3.80 -8.93
CA THR A 25 21.39 -2.34 -8.80
C THR A 25 20.96 -1.63 -10.09
N GLU A 26 20.88 -2.33 -11.23
CA GLU A 26 20.37 -1.82 -12.51
C GLU A 26 18.99 -2.41 -12.89
N LYS A 27 18.06 -2.41 -11.93
CA LYS A 27 16.61 -2.39 -12.24
C LYS A 27 15.91 -1.33 -11.41
N LEU A 28 16.38 -0.10 -11.58
CA LEU A 28 15.55 1.10 -11.42
C LEU A 28 14.68 1.26 -12.67
N GLU A 29 13.92 0.22 -13.03
CA GLU A 29 12.79 0.35 -13.95
C GLU A 29 11.55 0.60 -13.08
N ASP A 30 11.14 1.85 -13.11
CA ASP A 30 9.80 2.35 -12.82
C ASP A 30 9.23 2.07 -11.41
N ASN A 31 9.37 3.04 -10.50
CA ASN A 31 8.73 3.01 -9.17
C ASN A 31 7.19 2.84 -9.25
N ASN A 32 6.55 3.14 -10.39
CA ASN A 32 5.12 2.87 -10.56
C ASN A 32 4.81 1.38 -10.66
N ASP A 33 5.66 0.60 -11.33
CA ASP A 33 5.37 -0.81 -11.61
C ASP A 33 5.37 -1.66 -10.34
N MET A 34 6.28 -1.37 -9.39
CA MET A 34 6.33 -2.10 -8.13
C MET A 34 5.10 -1.84 -7.26
N HIS A 35 4.64 -0.59 -7.19
CA HIS A 35 3.48 -0.20 -6.39
C HIS A 35 2.19 -0.76 -7.00
N THR A 36 1.99 -0.60 -8.31
CA THR A 36 0.87 -1.20 -9.05
C THR A 36 0.82 -2.73 -8.90
N ASN A 37 1.96 -3.40 -9.00
CA ASN A 37 2.02 -4.86 -8.85
C ASN A 37 1.69 -5.33 -7.43
N TYR A 38 2.04 -4.55 -6.40
CA TYR A 38 1.62 -4.83 -5.02
C TYR A 38 0.10 -4.82 -4.89
N TYR A 39 -0.57 -3.80 -5.44
CA TYR A 39 -2.03 -3.70 -5.44
C TYR A 39 -2.70 -4.83 -6.22
N LYS A 40 -2.23 -5.10 -7.45
CA LYS A 40 -2.76 -6.19 -8.29
C LYS A 40 -2.64 -7.57 -7.61
N LYS A 41 -1.63 -7.77 -6.77
CA LYS A 41 -1.41 -9.03 -6.04
C LYS A 41 -2.24 -9.16 -4.76
N LYS A 42 -2.51 -8.05 -4.07
CA LYS A 42 -3.20 -8.05 -2.77
C LYS A 42 -4.70 -7.80 -2.85
N VAL A 43 -5.19 -7.17 -3.91
CA VAL A 43 -6.63 -7.02 -4.14
C VAL A 43 -7.20 -8.36 -4.56
N GLU A 44 -8.29 -8.79 -3.90
CA GLU A 44 -9.01 -10.01 -4.30
C GLU A 44 -9.46 -9.90 -5.77
N ASP A 45 -9.38 -11.02 -6.52
CA ASP A 45 -9.65 -10.99 -7.96
C ASP A 45 -11.00 -10.37 -8.34
N LYS A 46 -12.03 -10.60 -7.50
CA LYS A 46 -13.37 -10.02 -7.69
C LYS A 46 -13.42 -8.49 -7.54
N ASP A 47 -12.46 -7.89 -6.84
CA ASP A 47 -12.44 -6.47 -6.50
C ASP A 47 -11.50 -5.64 -7.36
N LYS A 48 -10.68 -6.29 -8.21
CA LYS A 48 -9.72 -5.63 -9.10
C LYS A 48 -10.38 -4.57 -9.97
N ARG A 49 -11.62 -4.80 -10.42
CA ARG A 49 -12.38 -3.84 -11.24
C ARG A 49 -12.68 -2.51 -10.54
N TYR A 50 -12.63 -2.49 -9.20
CA TYR A 50 -12.87 -1.30 -8.38
C TYR A 50 -11.59 -0.60 -7.95
N HIS A 51 -10.44 -1.10 -8.38
CA HIS A 51 -9.13 -0.51 -8.16
C HIS A 51 -8.51 -0.22 -9.53
N LYS A 52 -8.59 1.03 -9.97
CA LYS A 52 -8.05 1.46 -11.26
C LYS A 52 -6.87 2.39 -11.06
N GLU A 53 -6.12 2.67 -12.12
CA GLU A 53 -5.08 3.69 -12.10
C GLU A 53 -5.66 5.05 -12.53
N ASP A 54 -5.22 6.12 -11.87
CA ASP A 54 -5.50 7.49 -12.28
C ASP A 54 -4.55 7.95 -13.40
N SER A 55 -4.66 9.22 -13.80
CA SER A 55 -3.84 9.80 -14.87
C SER A 55 -2.34 9.87 -14.58
N ILE A 56 -1.91 9.62 -13.35
CA ILE A 56 -0.50 9.62 -12.92
C ILE A 56 -0.01 8.23 -12.48
N GLY A 57 -0.79 7.18 -12.77
CA GLY A 57 -0.42 5.79 -12.49
C GLY A 57 -0.69 5.34 -11.05
N GLN A 58 -1.45 6.11 -10.27
CA GLN A 58 -1.76 5.80 -8.88
C GLN A 58 -3.03 4.97 -8.77
N THR A 59 -3.00 3.89 -7.97
CA THR A 59 -4.18 3.03 -7.74
C THR A 59 -5.26 3.73 -6.89
N VAL A 60 -6.41 4.02 -7.47
CA VAL A 60 -7.56 4.65 -6.79
C VAL A 60 -8.72 3.68 -6.64
N PHE A 61 -9.50 3.85 -5.57
CA PHE A 61 -10.76 3.17 -5.38
C PHE A 61 -11.86 3.87 -6.18
N ASN A 62 -12.52 3.12 -7.06
CA ASN A 62 -13.70 3.56 -7.81
C ASN A 62 -14.79 2.48 -7.68
N GLY A 63 -15.82 2.77 -6.89
CA GLY A 63 -16.93 1.86 -6.61
C GLY A 63 -18.20 2.18 -7.42
N VAL A 64 -18.09 2.72 -8.63
CA VAL A 64 -19.27 3.05 -9.45
C VAL A 64 -20.12 1.80 -9.67
N GLY A 65 -21.44 1.93 -9.42
CA GLY A 65 -22.41 0.84 -9.56
C GLY A 65 -22.56 -0.04 -8.31
N LEU A 66 -21.78 0.20 -7.25
CA LEU A 66 -21.94 -0.48 -5.96
C LEU A 66 -22.86 0.27 -5.01
N SER A 67 -23.54 -0.48 -4.14
CA SER A 67 -24.15 0.05 -2.92
C SER A 67 -23.09 0.52 -1.91
N LEU A 68 -23.48 1.35 -0.93
CA LEU A 68 -22.54 1.82 0.09
C LEU A 68 -21.99 0.67 0.95
N GLU A 69 -22.80 -0.34 1.26
CA GLU A 69 -22.35 -1.53 1.99
C GLU A 69 -21.28 -2.30 1.23
N GLU A 70 -21.48 -2.55 -0.07
CA GLU A 70 -20.47 -3.22 -0.90
C GLU A 70 -19.18 -2.40 -0.98
N LYS A 71 -19.26 -1.07 -1.07
CA LYS A 71 -18.08 -0.20 -1.04
C LYS A 71 -17.32 -0.32 0.28
N LYS A 72 -18.02 -0.31 1.42
CA LYS A 72 -17.42 -0.48 2.75
C LYS A 72 -16.75 -1.85 2.88
N ASP A 73 -17.43 -2.90 2.44
CA ASP A 73 -16.93 -4.28 2.47
C ASP A 73 -15.64 -4.41 1.64
N ILE A 74 -15.62 -3.95 0.39
CA ILE A 74 -14.42 -4.00 -0.47
C ILE A 74 -13.29 -3.15 0.11
N TRP A 75 -13.59 -1.96 0.61
CA TRP A 75 -12.61 -1.12 1.27
C TRP A 75 -11.99 -1.81 2.49
N SER A 76 -12.79 -2.51 3.30
CA SER A 76 -12.32 -3.20 4.50
C SER A 76 -11.25 -4.25 4.20
N ARG A 77 -11.26 -4.83 2.99
CA ARG A 77 -10.28 -5.81 2.50
C ARG A 77 -9.18 -5.19 1.63
N SER A 78 -9.30 -3.90 1.32
CA SER A 78 -8.44 -3.24 0.34
C SER A 78 -7.05 -2.93 0.92
N PRO A 79 -5.96 -3.16 0.18
CA PRO A 79 -4.64 -2.65 0.53
C PRO A 79 -4.59 -1.10 0.62
N LEU A 80 -5.54 -0.37 0.02
CA LEU A 80 -5.63 1.09 0.17
C LEU A 80 -5.96 1.49 1.61
N LYS A 81 -6.76 0.68 2.32
CA LYS A 81 -7.04 0.88 3.74
C LYS A 81 -5.77 0.75 4.57
N ASP A 82 -4.99 -0.30 4.32
CA ASP A 82 -3.75 -0.53 5.04
C ASP A 82 -2.74 0.60 4.77
N GLU A 83 -2.67 1.09 3.53
CA GLU A 83 -1.82 2.24 3.20
C GLU A 83 -2.29 3.52 3.88
N MET A 84 -3.60 3.77 3.96
CA MET A 84 -4.15 4.88 4.74
C MET A 84 -3.74 4.79 6.21
N ILE A 85 -3.93 3.62 6.84
CA ILE A 85 -3.59 3.38 8.25
C ILE A 85 -2.07 3.55 8.48
N SER A 86 -1.24 3.22 7.49
CA SER A 86 0.22 3.42 7.57
C SER A 86 0.64 4.88 7.75
N LYS A 87 -0.25 5.85 7.43
CA LYS A 87 0.03 7.28 7.62
C LYS A 87 -0.21 7.74 9.07
N PHE A 88 -0.89 6.95 9.91
CA PHE A 88 -1.10 7.26 11.32
C PHE A 88 0.24 7.49 12.05
N PRO A 89 0.36 8.50 12.95
CA PRO A 89 -0.70 9.36 13.48
C PRO A 89 -0.88 10.69 12.72
N LYS A 90 -0.39 10.80 11.48
CA LYS A 90 -0.52 12.03 10.68
C LYS A 90 -1.91 12.09 10.03
N PHE A 91 -2.90 12.57 10.77
CA PHE A 91 -4.31 12.62 10.32
C PHE A 91 -4.51 13.49 9.08
N ASP A 92 -3.76 14.59 8.96
CA ASP A 92 -3.70 15.43 7.76
C ASP A 92 -3.31 14.61 6.51
N MET A 93 -2.30 13.75 6.62
CA MET A 93 -1.87 12.84 5.56
C MET A 93 -2.92 11.78 5.24
N MET A 94 -3.67 11.32 6.25
CA MET A 94 -4.79 10.39 6.04
C MET A 94 -5.94 11.05 5.26
N TYR A 95 -6.33 12.28 5.60
CA TYR A 95 -7.34 13.02 4.82
C TYR A 95 -6.87 13.36 3.40
N MET A 96 -5.57 13.64 3.22
CA MET A 96 -5.02 13.79 1.87
C MET A 96 -5.08 12.47 1.10
N PHE A 97 -4.80 11.35 1.75
CA PHE A 97 -4.92 10.02 1.15
C PHE A 97 -6.35 9.75 0.70
N THR A 98 -7.37 9.95 1.54
CA THR A 98 -8.77 9.69 1.17
C THR A 98 -9.23 10.56 0.00
N ARG A 99 -8.82 11.84 -0.04
CA ARG A 99 -9.13 12.75 -1.15
C ARG A 99 -8.53 12.30 -2.49
N ASN A 100 -7.29 11.78 -2.46
CA ASN A 100 -6.56 11.43 -3.67
C ASN A 100 -6.84 9.99 -4.13
N ARG A 101 -7.15 9.08 -3.19
CA ARG A 101 -7.19 7.63 -3.45
C ARG A 101 -8.60 7.04 -3.42
N ILE A 102 -9.61 7.81 -3.03
CA ILE A 102 -11.01 7.41 -3.06
C ILE A 102 -11.78 8.39 -3.95
N GLU A 103 -12.07 7.97 -5.19
CA GLU A 103 -12.88 8.77 -6.12
C GLU A 103 -14.35 8.82 -5.71
N ASP A 104 -14.83 7.74 -5.08
CA ASP A 104 -16.22 7.62 -4.63
C ASP A 104 -16.51 8.54 -3.42
N SER A 105 -17.34 9.56 -3.63
CA SER A 105 -17.59 10.58 -2.61
C SER A 105 -18.33 10.06 -1.37
N ASP A 106 -19.16 9.02 -1.51
CA ASP A 106 -19.94 8.49 -0.39
C ASP A 106 -19.06 7.62 0.50
N LEU A 107 -18.26 6.74 -0.09
CA LEU A 107 -17.27 5.98 0.66
C LEU A 107 -16.26 6.94 1.33
N ARG A 108 -15.76 7.95 0.60
CA ARG A 108 -14.83 8.95 1.17
C ARG A 108 -15.41 9.62 2.41
N ARG A 109 -16.69 10.04 2.36
CA ARG A 109 -17.38 10.66 3.51
C ARG A 109 -17.44 9.72 4.72
N VAL A 110 -17.64 8.42 4.50
CA VAL A 110 -17.62 7.40 5.57
C VAL A 110 -16.21 7.30 6.15
N VAL A 111 -15.19 7.14 5.32
CA VAL A 111 -13.79 6.98 5.77
C VAL A 111 -13.34 8.22 6.54
N ASP A 112 -13.63 9.42 6.02
CA ASP A 112 -13.29 10.68 6.69
C ASP A 112 -13.97 10.82 8.06
N ARG A 113 -15.20 10.29 8.23
CA ARG A 113 -15.88 10.27 9.52
C ARG A 113 -15.18 9.35 10.52
N VAL A 114 -14.73 8.17 10.08
CA VAL A 114 -13.95 7.25 10.92
C VAL A 114 -12.65 7.92 11.34
N ILE A 115 -11.91 8.53 10.40
CA ILE A 115 -10.67 9.27 10.69
C ILE A 115 -10.93 10.36 11.73
N LYS A 116 -11.95 11.20 11.54
CA LYS A 116 -12.31 12.29 12.47
C LYS A 116 -12.67 11.78 13.87
N GLY A 117 -13.40 10.68 13.94
CA GLY A 117 -13.77 10.05 15.21
C GLY A 117 -12.55 9.57 15.98
N VAL A 118 -11.63 8.88 15.29
CA VAL A 118 -10.38 8.41 15.89
C VAL A 118 -9.44 9.56 16.25
N GLU A 119 -9.29 10.55 15.37
CA GLU A 119 -8.50 11.77 15.61
C GLU A 119 -8.93 12.45 16.90
N THR A 120 -10.23 12.67 17.08
CA THR A 120 -10.78 13.30 18.28
C THR A 120 -10.41 12.51 19.54
N LYS A 121 -10.64 11.19 19.54
CA LYS A 121 -10.36 10.32 20.69
C LYS A 121 -8.86 10.19 20.99
N PHE A 122 -8.03 10.15 19.95
CA PHE A 122 -6.58 10.00 20.11
C PHE A 122 -5.97 11.31 20.64
N LEU A 123 -6.36 12.45 20.09
CA LEU A 123 -5.89 13.77 20.55
C LEU A 123 -6.38 14.12 21.96
N SER A 124 -7.55 13.62 22.37
CA SER A 124 -8.04 13.76 23.75
C SER A 124 -7.38 12.78 24.73
N GLY A 125 -6.55 11.85 24.26
CA GLY A 125 -5.97 10.78 25.08
C GLY A 125 -6.98 9.71 25.53
N SER A 126 -8.17 9.67 24.92
CA SER A 126 -9.21 8.68 25.23
C SER A 126 -8.93 7.30 24.65
N VAL A 127 -8.08 7.21 23.63
CA VAL A 127 -7.58 5.94 23.06
C VAL A 127 -6.07 6.01 22.86
N ASP A 128 -5.39 4.89 23.00
CA ASP A 128 -3.97 4.78 22.69
C ASP A 128 -3.72 4.53 21.19
N ALA A 129 -2.44 4.41 20.80
CA ALA A 129 -2.06 4.23 19.40
C ALA A 129 -2.52 2.89 18.80
N ASN A 130 -2.61 1.83 19.60
CA ASN A 130 -3.03 0.52 19.12
C ASN A 130 -4.55 0.50 18.91
N GLU A 131 -5.30 1.03 19.88
CA GLU A 131 -6.74 1.17 19.81
C GLU A 131 -7.16 2.12 18.67
N ALA A 132 -6.45 3.23 18.47
CA ALA A 132 -6.67 4.12 17.34
C ALA A 132 -6.49 3.42 15.99
N LYS A 133 -5.40 2.67 15.81
CA LYS A 133 -5.16 1.90 14.57
C LYS A 133 -6.21 0.82 14.34
N TYR A 134 -6.66 0.15 15.40
CA TYR A 134 -7.74 -0.82 15.33
C TYR A 134 -9.04 -0.15 14.85
N GLN A 135 -9.45 0.95 15.48
CA GLN A 135 -10.66 1.69 15.10
C GLN A 135 -10.59 2.26 13.67
N LEU A 136 -9.42 2.69 13.19
CA LEU A 136 -9.24 3.11 11.80
C LEU A 136 -9.45 1.98 10.79
N GLY A 137 -9.28 0.73 11.22
CA GLY A 137 -9.55 -0.45 10.41
C GLY A 137 -11.02 -0.85 10.36
N LEU A 138 -11.87 -0.28 11.22
CA LEU A 138 -13.29 -0.58 11.30
C LEU A 138 -14.09 0.30 10.32
N MET A 139 -15.10 -0.33 9.71
CA MET A 139 -16.04 0.31 8.79
C MET A 139 -17.45 0.14 9.36
N GLU A 140 -17.80 0.98 10.34
CA GLU A 140 -19.16 1.07 10.90
C GLU A 140 -20.04 2.05 10.11
#